data_AF-A0A7L5BK86-F1
#
_entry.id   AF-A0A7L5BK86-F1
#
_cell.length_a   1.000
_cell.length_b   1.000
_cell.length_c   1.000
_cell.angle_alpha   90.00
_cell.angle_beta   90.00
_cell.angle_gamma   90.00
#
_symmetry.space_group_name_H-M   'P 1'
#
loop_
_entity.id
_entity.type
_entity.pdbx_description
1 polymer ?
#
loop_
_entity_poly.entity_id
_entity_poly.type
_entity_poly.pdbx_seq_one_letter_code
_entity_poly.pdbx_strand_id
1 'polypeptide(L)'
;MGCDTCRELLAEGLDLCVRARQMDAMDRREAALKASKVPDEWLESGKFDEYVERHNIDRPHTPIATRSGTVRLWVEEQYQTDLADWEKKSRHHLMQGCRAALERSGGSPCGNNVDSGP
;
A
#
# COMPACT_ATOMS: atom_id res chain seq x y z
N MET A 1 -0.67 -19.43 17.71
CA MET A 1 -1.20 -18.79 16.48
C MET A 1 -0.78 -17.33 16.49
N GLY A 2 -0.55 -16.75 15.31
CA GLY A 2 0.18 -15.48 15.13
C GLY A 2 -0.41 -14.27 15.85
N CYS A 3 0.40 -13.23 16.02
CA CYS A 3 -0.03 -11.97 16.64
C CYS A 3 -0.95 -11.20 15.69
N ASP A 4 -2.15 -10.86 16.17
CA ASP A 4 -3.17 -10.16 15.40
C ASP A 4 -2.72 -8.75 14.99
N THR A 5 -2.03 -8.02 15.88
CA THR A 5 -1.44 -6.71 15.57
C THR A 5 -0.38 -6.80 14.47
N CYS A 6 0.45 -7.86 14.50
CA CYS A 6 1.44 -8.10 13.45
C CYS A 6 0.73 -8.36 12.08
N ARG A 7 -0.48 -8.95 12.05
CA ARG A 7 -1.27 -9.15 10.82
C ARG A 7 -1.95 -7.86 10.34
N GLU A 8 -2.49 -7.06 11.24
CA GLU A 8 -3.11 -5.76 10.92
C GLU A 8 -2.09 -4.79 10.32
N LEU A 9 -0.92 -4.64 10.95
CA LEU A 9 0.16 -3.80 10.43
C LEU A 9 0.66 -4.28 9.05
N LEU A 10 0.68 -5.59 8.81
CA LEU A 10 1.04 -6.13 7.49
C LEU A 10 -0.01 -5.77 6.43
N ALA A 11 -1.30 -5.90 6.76
CA ALA A 11 -2.39 -5.53 5.86
C ALA A 11 -2.35 -4.03 5.53
N GLU A 12 -2.21 -3.17 6.55
CA GLU A 12 -2.05 -1.72 6.39
C GLU A 12 -0.85 -1.37 5.50
N GLY A 13 0.29 -2.04 5.70
CA GLY A 13 1.49 -1.85 4.88
C GLY A 13 1.29 -2.27 3.42
N LEU A 14 0.57 -3.37 3.16
CA LEU A 14 0.25 -3.82 1.81
C LEU A 14 -0.69 -2.83 1.08
N ASP A 15 -1.68 -2.28 1.79
CA ASP A 15 -2.57 -1.26 1.26
C ASP A 15 -1.83 0.04 0.93
N LEU A 16 -0.88 0.46 1.79
CA LEU A 16 0.05 1.54 1.48
C LEU A 16 0.83 1.26 0.19
N CYS A 17 1.41 0.06 0.01
CA CYS A 17 2.11 -0.29 -1.22
C CYS A 17 1.21 -0.26 -2.47
N VAL A 18 -0.07 -0.60 -2.36
CA VAL A 18 -1.03 -0.49 -3.48
C VAL A 18 -1.27 0.98 -3.84
N ARG A 19 -1.48 1.83 -2.83
CA ARG A 19 -1.69 3.28 -3.03
C ARG A 19 -0.45 3.96 -3.63
N ALA A 20 0.75 3.60 -3.17
CA ALA A 20 2.01 4.10 -3.73
C ALA A 20 2.13 3.82 -5.25
N ARG A 21 1.80 2.60 -5.69
CA ARG A 21 1.82 2.23 -7.12
C ARG A 21 0.85 3.06 -7.97
N GLN A 22 -0.26 3.50 -7.40
CA GLN A 22 -1.21 4.37 -8.09
C GLN A 22 -0.69 5.80 -8.23
N MET A 23 0.10 6.29 -7.27
CA MET A 23 0.76 7.58 -7.35
C MET A 23 1.89 7.56 -8.40
N ASP A 24 2.72 6.50 -8.42
CA ASP A 24 3.77 6.31 -9.43
C ASP A 24 3.20 6.32 -10.86
N ALA A 25 1.93 5.96 -11.04
CA ALA A 25 1.29 5.98 -12.34
C ALA A 25 1.28 7.37 -12.96
N MET A 26 1.12 8.42 -12.15
CA MET A 26 1.01 9.79 -12.65
C MET A 26 2.36 10.32 -13.14
N ASP A 27 3.44 9.99 -12.44
CA ASP A 27 4.81 10.27 -12.89
C ASP A 27 5.12 9.55 -14.21
N ARG A 28 4.55 8.36 -14.42
CA ARG A 28 4.69 7.64 -15.70
C ARG A 28 3.93 8.32 -16.83
N ARG A 29 2.81 9.01 -16.60
CA ARG A 29 2.14 9.84 -17.65
C ARG A 29 3.07 10.92 -18.15
N GLU A 30 3.62 11.71 -17.21
CA GLU A 30 4.52 12.82 -17.52
C GLU A 30 5.81 12.32 -18.16
N ALA A 31 6.41 11.25 -17.63
CA ALA A 31 7.61 10.64 -18.19
C ALA A 31 7.38 10.09 -19.61
N ALA A 32 6.23 9.45 -19.86
CA ALA A 32 5.88 8.94 -21.19
C ALA A 32 5.73 10.06 -22.23
N LEU A 33 5.08 11.16 -21.85
CA LEU A 33 4.95 12.34 -22.72
C LEU A 33 6.32 13.00 -22.96
N LYS A 34 7.13 13.17 -21.91
CA LYS A 34 8.48 13.75 -22.02
C LYS A 34 9.42 12.92 -22.89
N ALA A 35 9.27 11.60 -22.90
CA ALA A 35 10.06 10.70 -23.74
C ALA A 35 9.56 10.67 -25.21
N SER A 36 8.35 11.14 -25.48
CA SER A 36 7.81 11.22 -26.83
C SER A 36 8.52 12.32 -27.64
N LYS A 37 8.70 12.05 -28.93
CA LYS A 37 9.22 13.05 -29.89
C LYS A 37 8.15 14.07 -30.31
N VAL A 38 6.87 13.70 -30.20
CA VAL A 38 5.71 14.49 -30.64
C VAL A 38 4.60 14.45 -29.58
N PRO A 39 4.84 14.97 -28.37
CA PRO A 39 3.88 14.89 -27.27
C PRO A 39 2.56 15.63 -27.57
N ASP A 40 2.63 16.80 -28.20
CA ASP A 40 1.45 17.64 -28.46
C ASP A 40 0.48 16.99 -29.46
N GLU A 41 0.99 16.42 -30.55
CA GLU A 41 0.17 15.68 -31.53
C GLU A 41 -0.53 14.46 -30.90
N TRP A 42 0.14 13.79 -29.95
CA TRP A 42 -0.41 12.66 -29.22
C TRP A 42 -1.57 13.06 -28.29
N LEU A 43 -1.47 14.23 -27.67
CA LEU A 43 -2.50 14.80 -26.81
C LEU A 43 -3.68 15.32 -27.65
N GLU A 44 -3.42 16.08 -28.71
CA GLU A 44 -4.46 16.65 -29.57
C GLU A 44 -5.26 15.58 -30.32
N SER A 45 -4.60 14.50 -30.76
CA SER A 45 -5.28 13.39 -31.43
C SER A 45 -6.07 12.46 -30.51
N GLY A 46 -5.91 12.61 -29.18
CA GLY A 46 -6.48 11.68 -28.18
C GLY A 46 -5.84 10.28 -28.19
N LYS A 47 -4.85 10.02 -29.06
CA LYS A 47 -4.18 8.71 -29.17
C LYS A 47 -3.42 8.34 -27.92
N PHE A 48 -2.96 9.33 -27.16
CA PHE A 48 -2.32 9.07 -25.89
C PHE A 48 -3.26 8.46 -24.86
N ASP A 49 -4.52 8.89 -24.80
CA ASP A 49 -5.48 8.34 -23.85
C ASP A 49 -5.91 6.91 -24.25
N GLU A 50 -6.06 6.61 -25.55
CA GLU A 50 -6.24 5.23 -26.05
C GLU A 50 -5.06 4.33 -25.68
N TYR A 51 -3.82 4.85 -25.81
CA TYR A 51 -2.61 4.14 -25.42
C TYR A 51 -2.59 3.85 -23.91
N VAL A 52 -2.92 4.85 -23.09
CA VAL A 52 -2.99 4.70 -21.63
C VAL A 52 -4.03 3.66 -21.24
N GLU A 53 -5.22 3.67 -21.86
CA GLU A 53 -6.27 2.70 -21.59
C GLU A 53 -5.80 1.27 -21.89
N ARG A 54 -5.24 1.04 -23.09
CA ARG A 54 -4.71 -0.28 -23.44
C ARG A 54 -3.56 -0.71 -22.55
N HIS A 55 -2.63 0.20 -22.24
CA HIS A 55 -1.50 -0.10 -21.36
C HIS A 55 -1.96 -0.51 -19.96
N ASN A 56 -2.95 0.20 -19.39
CA ASN A 56 -3.46 -0.11 -18.06
C ASN A 56 -4.19 -1.46 -18.02
N ILE A 57 -4.84 -1.88 -19.12
CA ILE A 57 -5.44 -3.22 -19.25
C ILE A 57 -4.34 -4.30 -19.32
N ASP A 58 -3.35 -4.11 -20.18
CA ASP A 58 -2.29 -5.10 -20.40
C ASP A 58 -1.32 -5.18 -19.21
N ARG A 59 -1.16 -4.08 -18.47
CA ARG A 59 -0.21 -3.93 -17.36
C ARG A 59 -0.85 -3.27 -16.14
N PRO A 60 -1.76 -3.97 -15.46
CA PRO A 60 -2.52 -3.40 -14.33
C PRO A 60 -1.65 -3.07 -13.12
N HIS A 61 -0.46 -3.67 -13.02
CA HIS A 61 0.50 -3.43 -11.94
C HIS A 61 1.42 -2.22 -12.20
N THR A 62 1.45 -1.70 -13.43
CA THR A 62 2.21 -0.50 -13.80
C THR A 62 1.36 0.48 -14.61
N PRO A 63 0.30 1.06 -14.02
CA PRO A 63 -0.55 1.99 -14.75
C PRO A 63 0.23 3.27 -15.13
N ILE A 64 -0.20 3.94 -16.21
CA ILE A 64 0.41 5.19 -16.74
C ILE A 64 -0.41 6.43 -16.37
N ALA A 65 -1.67 6.31 -15.96
CA ALA A 65 -2.42 7.46 -15.45
C ALA A 65 -3.63 7.02 -14.63
N THR A 66 -4.03 7.86 -13.66
CA THR A 66 -5.29 7.77 -12.92
C THR A 66 -6.33 8.72 -13.54
N ARG A 67 -7.63 8.41 -13.43
CA ARG A 67 -8.73 9.17 -14.10
C ARG A 67 -8.94 10.61 -13.58
N SER A 68 -8.32 11.04 -12.48
CA SER A 68 -8.55 12.37 -11.89
C SER A 68 -7.30 12.95 -11.22
N GLY A 69 -6.91 14.15 -11.63
CA GLY A 69 -5.71 14.85 -11.14
C GLY A 69 -5.89 15.60 -9.82
N THR A 70 -7.10 16.07 -9.48
CA THR A 70 -7.37 16.80 -8.22
C THR A 70 -7.33 15.89 -7.00
N VAL A 71 -7.71 14.62 -7.18
CA VAL A 71 -7.59 13.59 -6.15
C VAL A 71 -6.13 13.34 -5.78
N ARG A 72 -5.17 13.62 -6.68
CA ARG A 72 -3.74 13.34 -6.47
C ARG A 72 -3.15 14.06 -5.26
N LEU A 73 -3.25 15.39 -5.20
CA LEU A 73 -2.54 16.17 -4.16
C LEU A 73 -3.04 15.81 -2.76
N TRP A 74 -4.35 15.63 -2.63
CA TRP A 74 -4.97 15.19 -1.38
C TRP A 74 -4.59 13.73 -1.03
N VAL A 75 -4.55 12.83 -2.03
CA VAL A 75 -4.13 11.44 -1.82
C VAL A 75 -2.65 11.34 -1.45
N GLU A 76 -1.79 12.20 -2.00
CA GLU A 76 -0.36 12.22 -1.68
C GLU A 76 -0.12 12.67 -0.24
N GLU A 77 -0.73 13.78 0.18
CA GLU A 77 -0.63 14.28 1.56
C GLU A 77 -1.19 13.27 2.57
N GLN A 78 -2.35 12.66 2.25
CA GLN A 78 -2.93 11.60 3.07
C GLN A 78 -2.04 10.36 3.12
N TYR A 79 -1.44 9.95 1.99
CA TYR A 79 -0.54 8.80 1.93
C TYR A 79 0.69 9.02 2.82
N GLN A 80 1.31 10.21 2.75
CA GLN A 80 2.49 10.52 3.57
C GLN A 80 2.15 10.52 5.06
N THR A 81 0.96 11.01 5.42
CA THR A 81 0.48 11.00 6.81
C THR A 81 0.24 9.57 7.30
N ASP A 82 -0.49 8.77 6.52
CA ASP A 82 -0.77 7.37 6.86
C ASP A 82 0.52 6.53 6.93
N LEU A 83 1.48 6.79 6.04
CA LEU A 83 2.79 6.12 6.04
C LEU A 83 3.56 6.46 7.32
N ALA A 84 3.62 7.73 7.71
CA ALA A 84 4.32 8.14 8.93
C ALA A 84 3.69 7.52 10.19
N ASP A 85 2.36 7.49 10.26
CA ASP A 85 1.63 6.86 11.36
C ASP A 85 1.84 5.34 11.40
N TRP A 86 1.81 4.69 10.24
CA TRP A 86 2.07 3.26 10.12
C TRP A 86 3.52 2.92 10.51
N GLU A 87 4.51 3.69 10.07
CA GLU A 87 5.91 3.48 10.44
C GLU A 87 6.11 3.60 11.95
N LYS A 88 5.48 4.60 12.57
CA LYS A 88 5.53 4.79 14.03
C LYS A 88 4.95 3.58 14.76
N LYS A 89 3.75 3.13 14.40
CA LYS A 89 3.07 1.97 15.00
C LYS A 89 3.88 0.68 14.79
N SER A 90 4.35 0.47 13.56
CA SER A 90 5.10 -0.73 13.17
C SER A 90 6.43 -0.83 13.90
N ARG A 91 7.22 0.25 13.91
CA ARG A 91 8.50 0.29 14.64
C ARG A 91 8.29 0.08 16.12
N HIS A 92 7.30 0.73 16.72
CA HIS A 92 6.99 0.55 18.14
C HIS A 92 6.67 -0.92 18.47
N HIS A 93 5.79 -1.55 17.68
CA HIS A 93 5.38 -2.92 17.90
C HIS A 93 6.52 -3.93 17.67
N LEU A 94 7.33 -3.73 16.63
CA LEU A 94 8.48 -4.58 16.33
C LEU A 94 9.59 -4.45 17.38
N MET A 95 9.88 -3.23 17.85
CA MET A 95 10.93 -2.96 18.84
C MET A 95 10.55 -3.40 20.25
N GLN A 96 9.26 -3.38 20.60
CA GLN A 96 8.79 -3.92 21.88
C GLN A 96 8.70 -5.45 21.91
N GLY A 97 8.88 -6.11 20.77
CA GLY A 97 8.78 -7.55 20.61
C GLY A 97 7.32 -8.02 20.54
N CYS A 98 6.95 -8.61 19.41
CA CYS A 98 5.62 -9.22 19.17
C CYS A 98 5.28 -10.28 20.27
N ARG A 99 6.31 -10.86 20.94
CA ARG A 99 6.19 -11.80 22.08
C ARG A 99 5.82 -11.14 23.42
N ALA A 100 6.33 -9.95 23.72
CA ALA A 100 6.02 -9.22 24.96
C ALA A 100 4.63 -8.52 24.92
N ALA A 101 4.06 -8.35 23.73
CA ALA A 101 2.66 -7.94 23.55
C ALA A 101 1.70 -9.12 23.81
N LEU A 102 2.02 -10.31 23.30
CA LEU A 102 1.31 -11.57 23.55
C LEU A 102 1.24 -11.94 25.04
N GLU A 103 2.31 -11.68 25.79
CA GLU A 103 2.36 -11.93 27.25
C GLU A 103 1.54 -10.90 28.06
N ARG A 104 1.40 -9.66 27.58
CA ARG A 104 0.63 -8.58 28.24
C ARG A 104 -0.87 -8.64 27.96
N SER A 105 -1.29 -9.20 26.83
CA SER A 105 -2.71 -9.37 26.47
C SER A 105 -3.40 -10.54 27.20
N GLY A 106 -2.81 -11.08 28.26
CA GLY A 106 -3.44 -12.13 29.07
C GLY A 106 -3.45 -13.49 28.36
N GLY A 107 -2.29 -13.93 27.87
CA GLY A 107 -2.08 -15.36 27.61
C GLY A 107 -2.24 -16.13 28.92
N SER A 108 -3.46 -16.57 29.22
CA SER A 108 -3.71 -17.59 30.22
C SER A 108 -2.80 -18.77 29.85
N PRO A 109 -1.86 -19.18 30.72
CA PRO A 109 -1.06 -20.35 30.42
C PRO A 109 -2.02 -21.52 30.45
N CYS A 110 -2.30 -22.11 29.28
CA CYS A 110 -2.99 -23.38 29.17
C CYS A 110 -2.10 -24.43 29.87
N GLY A 111 -2.22 -24.51 31.19
CA GLY A 111 -1.45 -25.37 32.07
C GLY A 111 -2.36 -26.45 32.63
N ASN A 112 -2.28 -27.61 32.00
CA ASN A 112 -2.48 -28.94 32.55
C ASN A 112 -3.89 -29.30 33.04
N ASN A 113 -4.69 -29.90 32.17
CA ASN A 113 -5.52 -31.02 32.61
C ASN A 113 -4.58 -32.17 32.98
N VAL A 114 -4.19 -32.22 34.25
CA VAL A 114 -3.75 -33.47 34.85
C VAL A 114 -5.02 -34.26 35.10
N ASP A 115 -5.29 -35.20 34.20
CA ASP A 115 -6.28 -36.26 34.40
C ASP A 115 -5.86 -37.04 35.66
N SER A 116 -6.50 -36.72 36.78
CA SER A 116 -6.41 -37.48 38.03
C SER A 116 -7.78 -38.03 38.36
N GLY A 117 -7.97 -39.31 38.09
CA GLY A 117 -8.85 -40.18 38.85
C GLY A 117 -9.59 -41.22 38.00
N PRO A 118 -10.06 -42.33 38.61
CA PRO A 118 -9.79 -42.85 39.96
C PRO A 118 -8.75 -43.99 40.00
#